data_AF-I4H2S6-F1
#
_entry.id   AF-I4H2S6-F1
#
_cell.length_a   1.000
_cell.length_b   1.000
_cell.length_c   1.000
_cell.angle_alpha   90.00
_cell.angle_beta   90.00
_cell.angle_gamma   90.00
#
_symmetry.space_group_name_H-M   'P 1'
#
loop_
_entity.id
_entity.type
_entity.pdbx_description
1 polymer ?
#
loop_
_entity_poly.entity_id
_entity_poly.type
_entity_poly.pdbx_seq_one_letter_code
_entity_poly.pdbx_strand_id
1 'polypeptide(L)'
;MTWNPYNLDRAAQELVLKYRDSDKVLNESHKMRTTVAYGLERFWGEHLRLIDKKDATDRQKGQYWRDVWQKFVDILEDAGLRVPRGKINPQDKPEAQTKAIQAIAREFWNQETFPLEDQRIALYVLTQLCDSLVWWTQRYKKPSTNPQNPNIEEEE
;
A
#
# COMPACT_ATOMS: atom_id res chain seq x y z
N MET A 1 -17.50 11.58 22.83
CA MET A 1 -16.60 11.11 21.76
C MET A 1 -16.99 9.69 21.42
N THR A 2 -17.68 9.49 20.30
CA THR A 2 -18.04 8.15 19.83
C THR A 2 -16.75 7.51 19.34
N TRP A 3 -16.30 6.44 20.00
CA TRP A 3 -15.17 5.63 19.55
C TRP A 3 -15.47 5.18 18.11
N ASN A 4 -14.76 5.76 17.15
CA ASN A 4 -14.86 5.37 15.76
C ASN A 4 -13.72 4.39 15.54
N PRO A 5 -13.96 3.07 15.45
CA PRO A 5 -12.90 2.13 15.12
C PRO A 5 -12.27 2.65 13.82
N TYR A 6 -10.95 2.76 13.80
CA TYR A 6 -10.22 3.34 12.67
C TYR A 6 -10.85 2.84 11.37
N ASN A 7 -11.26 3.75 10.50
CA ASN A 7 -11.92 3.43 9.23
C ASN A 7 -10.99 2.66 8.26
N LEU A 8 -9.97 1.95 8.77
CA LEU A 8 -9.06 1.06 8.04
C LEU A 8 -9.84 0.03 7.23
N ASP A 9 -10.84 -0.61 7.84
CA ASP A 9 -11.65 -1.61 7.14
C ASP A 9 -12.42 -0.99 5.97
N ARG A 10 -13.08 0.14 6.20
CA ARG A 10 -13.78 0.91 5.16
C ARG A 10 -12.80 1.43 4.09
N ALA A 11 -11.65 1.94 4.48
CA ALA A 11 -10.61 2.43 3.58
C ALA A 11 -10.07 1.29 2.70
N ALA A 12 -9.82 0.12 3.28
CA ALA A 12 -9.43 -1.07 2.57
C ALA A 12 -10.51 -1.51 1.58
N GLN A 13 -11.78 -1.53 2.01
CA GLN A 13 -12.91 -1.85 1.15
C GLN A 13 -13.00 -0.91 -0.05
N GLU A 14 -12.93 0.40 0.18
CA GLU A 14 -12.96 1.43 -0.87
C GLU A 14 -11.80 1.25 -1.87
N LEU A 15 -10.60 0.97 -1.36
CA LEU A 15 -9.42 0.70 -2.18
C LEU A 15 -9.57 -0.59 -3.01
N VAL A 16 -10.00 -1.69 -2.42
CA VAL A 16 -10.22 -2.96 -3.15
C VAL A 16 -11.31 -2.78 -4.20
N LEU A 17 -12.42 -2.11 -3.88
CA LEU A 17 -13.48 -1.83 -4.85
C LEU A 17 -12.99 -1.00 -6.03
N LYS A 18 -12.13 0.00 -5.80
CA LYS A 18 -11.52 0.82 -6.85
C LYS A 18 -10.72 -0.01 -7.87
N TYR A 19 -10.09 -1.10 -7.43
CA TYR A 19 -9.25 -1.96 -8.26
C TYR A 19 -9.86 -3.33 -8.58
N ARG A 20 -11.11 -3.57 -8.17
CA ARG A 20 -11.77 -4.87 -8.26
C ARG A 20 -11.80 -5.43 -9.68
N ASP A 21 -12.05 -4.57 -10.64
CA ASP A 21 -12.22 -4.93 -12.04
C ASP A 21 -10.89 -4.89 -12.83
N SER A 22 -9.79 -4.51 -12.18
CA SER A 22 -8.45 -4.52 -12.79
C SER A 22 -7.83 -5.91 -12.75
N ASP A 23 -7.33 -6.39 -13.88
CA ASP A 23 -6.76 -7.74 -13.99
C ASP A 23 -5.53 -7.90 -13.07
N LYS A 24 -5.55 -8.94 -12.22
CA LYS A 24 -4.45 -9.34 -11.31
C LYS A 24 -3.94 -8.27 -10.33
N VAL A 25 -4.58 -7.10 -10.24
CA VAL A 25 -4.14 -6.02 -9.34
C VAL A 25 -4.41 -6.36 -7.87
N LEU A 26 -5.57 -6.97 -7.57
CA LEU A 26 -5.91 -7.33 -6.20
C LEU A 26 -4.96 -8.36 -5.56
N ASN A 27 -4.24 -9.15 -6.36
CA ASN A 27 -3.22 -10.07 -5.84
C ASN A 27 -2.07 -9.32 -5.14
N GLU A 28 -1.90 -8.03 -5.40
CA GLU A 28 -0.93 -7.20 -4.70
C GLU A 28 -1.26 -7.00 -3.22
N SER A 29 -2.52 -7.14 -2.78
CA SER A 29 -2.86 -7.05 -1.34
C SER A 29 -2.08 -8.09 -0.50
N HIS A 30 -1.90 -9.30 -1.04
CA HIS A 30 -1.09 -10.33 -0.38
C HIS A 30 0.39 -9.95 -0.31
N LYS A 31 0.91 -9.27 -1.35
CA LYS A 31 2.29 -8.77 -1.36
C LYS A 31 2.46 -7.57 -0.44
N MET A 32 1.46 -6.71 -0.31
CA MET A 32 1.45 -5.62 0.66
C MET A 32 1.58 -6.16 2.09
N ARG A 33 0.80 -7.19 2.41
CA ARG A 33 0.86 -7.88 3.71
C ARG A 33 2.23 -8.50 4.02
N THR A 34 2.95 -9.02 3.03
CA THR A 34 4.32 -9.53 3.26
C THR A 34 5.35 -8.41 3.28
N THR A 35 5.16 -7.36 2.48
CA THR A 35 6.13 -6.27 2.34
C THR A 35 6.16 -5.36 3.56
N VAL A 36 5.03 -5.17 4.25
CA VAL A 36 4.96 -4.33 5.45
C VAL A 36 5.96 -4.74 6.53
N ALA A 37 6.27 -6.04 6.64
CA ALA A 37 7.26 -6.56 7.60
C ALA A 37 8.68 -6.02 7.35
N TYR A 38 8.98 -5.53 6.14
CA TYR A 38 10.28 -4.96 5.78
C TYR A 38 10.35 -3.44 6.02
N GLY A 39 9.29 -2.83 6.57
CA GLY A 39 9.28 -1.43 6.99
C GLY A 39 8.62 -0.46 6.00
N LEU A 40 8.41 0.76 6.49
CA LEU A 40 7.64 1.81 5.81
C LEU A 40 8.28 2.27 4.49
N GLU A 41 9.59 2.49 4.48
CA GLU A 41 10.31 2.89 3.26
C GLU A 41 10.19 1.81 2.18
N ARG A 42 10.37 0.54 2.54
CA ARG A 42 10.30 -0.58 1.59
C ARG A 42 8.91 -0.72 1.01
N PHE A 43 7.87 -0.54 1.84
CA PHE A 43 6.48 -0.55 1.41
C PHE A 43 6.18 0.60 0.45
N TRP A 44 6.59 1.82 0.82
CA TRP A 44 6.43 2.99 -0.03
C TRP A 44 7.19 2.83 -1.36
N GLY A 45 8.43 2.34 -1.38
CA GLY A 45 9.21 2.22 -2.61
C GLY A 45 8.65 1.23 -3.65
N GLU A 46 7.73 0.34 -3.27
CA GLU A 46 7.22 -0.70 -4.17
C GLU A 46 6.37 -0.13 -5.32
N HIS A 47 5.67 1.00 -5.13
CA HIS A 47 4.92 1.62 -6.23
C HIS A 47 5.84 2.15 -7.34
N LEU A 48 7.02 2.67 -6.98
CA LEU A 48 8.02 3.17 -7.93
C LEU A 48 8.52 2.06 -8.86
N ARG A 49 8.82 0.90 -8.28
CA ARG A 49 9.28 -0.28 -9.01
C ARG A 49 8.28 -0.77 -10.07
N LEU A 50 6.98 -0.54 -9.84
CA LEU A 50 5.90 -1.03 -10.69
C LEU A 50 5.44 -0.01 -11.72
N ILE A 51 5.41 1.27 -11.37
CA ILE A 51 4.96 2.36 -12.26
C ILE A 51 5.90 2.55 -13.46
N ASP A 52 7.20 2.31 -13.29
CA ASP A 52 8.20 2.48 -14.36
C ASP A 52 8.17 1.36 -15.42
N LYS A 53 7.32 0.34 -15.22
CA LYS A 53 7.20 -0.76 -16.17
C LYS A 53 6.31 -0.41 -17.36
N LYS A 54 6.65 -0.98 -18.53
CA LYS A 54 5.93 -0.75 -19.79
C LYS A 54 4.52 -1.38 -19.81
N ASP A 55 4.31 -2.46 -19.05
CA ASP A 55 3.03 -3.17 -18.99
C ASP A 55 1.96 -2.33 -18.28
N ALA A 56 0.78 -2.19 -18.90
CA ALA A 56 -0.37 -1.50 -18.33
C ALA A 56 -0.83 -2.15 -17.02
N THR A 57 -0.75 -3.47 -16.91
CA THR A 57 -1.15 -4.22 -15.71
C THR A 57 -0.24 -3.88 -14.54
N ASP A 58 1.08 -3.86 -14.76
CA ASP A 58 2.05 -3.52 -13.73
C ASP A 58 1.95 -2.05 -13.30
N ARG A 59 1.62 -1.13 -14.21
CA ARG A 59 1.32 0.27 -13.85
C ARG A 59 0.09 0.39 -12.95
N GLN A 60 -0.98 -0.37 -13.22
CA GLN A 60 -2.16 -0.39 -12.35
C GLN A 60 -1.85 -0.96 -10.96
N LYS A 61 -1.00 -2.00 -10.87
CA LYS A 61 -0.48 -2.50 -9.59
C LYS A 61 0.27 -1.40 -8.85
N GLY A 62 1.19 -0.72 -9.51
CA GLY A 62 1.93 0.39 -8.91
C GLY A 62 1.02 1.52 -8.42
N GLN A 63 -0.01 1.87 -9.19
CA GLN A 63 -1.01 2.85 -8.75
C GLN A 63 -1.81 2.36 -7.53
N TYR A 64 -2.12 1.07 -7.42
CA TYR A 64 -2.76 0.50 -6.25
C TYR A 64 -1.88 0.63 -4.99
N TRP A 65 -0.60 0.28 -5.08
CA TRP A 65 0.38 0.50 -4.00
C TRP A 65 0.46 1.97 -3.57
N ARG A 66 0.52 2.88 -4.54
CA ARG A 66 0.57 4.33 -4.29
C ARG A 66 -0.71 4.82 -3.60
N ASP A 67 -1.88 4.37 -4.03
CA ASP A 67 -3.16 4.78 -3.44
C ASP A 67 -3.33 4.25 -2.03
N VAL A 68 -2.90 3.01 -1.77
CA VAL A 68 -2.88 2.43 -0.42
C VAL A 68 -1.98 3.26 0.49
N TRP A 69 -0.76 3.58 0.06
CA TRP A 69 0.15 4.45 0.81
C TRP A 69 -0.47 5.82 1.08
N GLN A 70 -1.08 6.43 0.06
CA GLN A 70 -1.65 7.75 0.19
C GLN A 70 -2.82 7.76 1.20
N LYS A 71 -3.71 6.79 1.11
CA LYS A 71 -4.83 6.64 2.05
C LYS A 71 -4.34 6.37 3.48
N PHE A 72 -3.30 5.57 3.63
CA PHE A 72 -2.65 5.30 4.91
C PHE A 72 -2.08 6.57 5.54
N VAL A 73 -1.36 7.40 4.76
CA VAL A 73 -0.84 8.70 5.23
C VAL A 73 -1.99 9.60 5.64
N ASP A 74 -3.06 9.70 4.85
CA ASP A 74 -4.21 10.55 5.17
C ASP A 74 -4.87 10.11 6.51
N ILE A 75 -5.00 8.80 6.75
CA ILE A 75 -5.57 8.24 7.99
C ILE A 75 -4.71 8.60 9.22
N LEU A 76 -3.39 8.57 9.09
CA LEU A 76 -2.49 8.91 10.19
C LEU A 76 -2.40 10.43 10.41
N GLU A 77 -2.41 11.22 9.33
CA GLU A 77 -2.47 12.69 9.42
C GLU A 77 -3.74 13.15 10.14
N ASP A 78 -4.90 12.55 9.84
CA ASP A 78 -6.16 12.79 10.55
C ASP A 78 -6.09 12.42 12.04
N ALA A 79 -5.25 11.46 12.40
CA ALA A 79 -4.96 11.06 13.78
C ALA A 79 -3.84 11.89 14.45
N GLY A 80 -3.30 12.89 13.76
CA GLY A 80 -2.24 13.77 14.27
C GLY A 80 -0.82 13.22 14.14
N LEU A 81 -0.64 12.08 13.47
CA LEU A 81 0.67 11.44 13.26
C LEU A 81 1.16 11.72 11.83
N ARG A 82 2.30 12.40 11.71
CA ARG A 82 2.88 12.74 10.41
C ARG A 82 3.75 11.62 9.88
N VAL A 83 3.48 11.18 8.64
CA VAL A 83 4.27 10.18 7.93
C VAL A 83 4.79 10.77 6.62
N PRO A 84 6.03 10.45 6.19
CA PRO A 84 6.55 10.90 4.90
C PRO A 84 5.61 10.52 3.75
N ARG A 85 5.02 11.52 3.07
CA ARG A 85 4.06 11.28 1.99
C ARG A 85 4.73 10.74 0.72
N GLY A 86 5.98 11.14 0.50
CA GLY A 86 6.84 10.62 -0.56
C GLY A 86 6.30 10.86 -1.97
N LYS A 87 6.04 12.13 -2.33
CA LYS A 87 5.61 12.50 -3.68
C LYS A 87 6.82 12.61 -4.61
N ILE A 88 6.81 11.86 -5.71
CA ILE A 88 7.79 11.95 -6.79
C ILE A 88 7.07 12.39 -8.05
N ASN A 89 7.69 13.32 -8.79
CA ASN A 89 7.18 13.77 -10.08
C ASN A 89 7.71 12.86 -11.19
N PRO A 90 6.85 12.06 -11.87
CA PRO A 90 7.29 11.14 -12.92
C PRO A 90 7.90 11.85 -14.14
N GLN A 91 7.61 13.14 -14.32
CA GLN A 91 8.12 13.94 -15.43
C GLN A 91 9.54 14.49 -15.19
N ASP A 92 10.07 14.34 -13.97
CA ASP A 92 11.42 14.79 -13.65
C ASP A 92 12.49 13.94 -14.36
N LYS A 93 13.66 14.53 -14.60
CA LYS A 93 14.82 13.80 -15.12
C LYS A 93 15.28 12.72 -14.12
N PRO A 94 15.87 11.59 -14.57
CA PRO A 94 16.28 10.49 -13.68
C PRO A 94 17.16 10.89 -12.49
N GLU A 95 18.06 11.86 -12.69
CA GLU A 95 18.92 12.40 -11.62
C GLU A 95 18.12 13.16 -10.56
N ALA A 96 17.11 13.93 -10.98
CA ALA A 96 16.23 14.65 -10.08
C ALA A 96 15.30 13.69 -9.32
N GLN A 97 14.80 12.65 -9.99
CA GLN A 97 14.03 11.58 -9.34
C GLN A 97 14.86 10.83 -8.29
N THR A 98 16.11 10.47 -8.62
CA THR A 98 17.02 9.82 -7.65
C THR A 98 17.24 10.70 -6.42
N LYS A 99 17.45 12.01 -6.60
CA LYS A 99 17.57 12.97 -5.49
C LYS A 99 16.28 13.06 -4.66
N ALA A 100 15.11 13.06 -5.30
CA ALA A 100 13.83 13.08 -4.61
C ALA A 100 13.61 11.80 -3.79
N ILE A 101 13.91 10.63 -4.36
CA ILE A 101 13.85 9.34 -3.65
C ILE A 101 14.77 9.36 -2.42
N GLN A 102 16.02 9.83 -2.58
CA GLN A 102 16.97 9.95 -1.46
C GLN A 102 16.48 10.91 -0.38
N ALA A 103 15.84 12.03 -0.74
CA ALA A 103 15.28 12.96 0.22
C ALA A 103 14.15 12.32 1.03
N ILE A 104 13.23 11.63 0.36
CA ILE A 104 12.12 10.92 1.01
C ILE A 104 12.62 9.78 1.90
N ALA A 105 13.62 9.01 1.45
CA ALA A 105 14.26 7.99 2.26
C ALA A 105 14.79 8.59 3.57
N ARG A 106 15.49 9.74 3.52
CA ARG A 106 15.97 10.43 4.73
C ARG A 106 14.85 10.82 5.68
N GLU A 107 13.68 11.21 5.17
CA GLU A 107 12.52 11.54 6.02
C GLU A 107 12.05 10.33 6.85
N PHE A 108 12.07 9.11 6.27
CA PHE A 108 11.71 7.89 7.01
C PHE A 108 12.64 7.58 8.18
N TRP A 109 13.91 7.98 8.08
CA TRP A 109 14.93 7.73 9.11
C TRP A 109 15.20 8.95 10.01
N ASN A 110 14.56 10.08 9.76
CA ASN A 110 14.75 11.29 10.56
C ASN A 110 13.93 11.23 11.84
N GLN A 111 14.60 10.91 12.95
CA GLN A 111 13.96 10.77 14.28
C GLN A 111 13.46 12.10 14.87
N GLU A 112 13.90 13.26 14.37
CA GLU A 112 13.39 14.56 14.81
C GLU A 112 11.99 14.83 14.25
N THR A 113 11.75 14.43 13.00
CA THR A 113 10.47 14.66 12.30
C THR A 113 9.55 13.45 12.31
N PHE A 114 10.11 12.25 12.50
CA PHE A 114 9.38 10.99 12.56
C PHE A 114 10.00 10.08 13.64
N PRO A 115 9.67 10.31 14.93
CA PRO A 115 10.22 9.57 16.05
C PRO A 115 9.93 8.06 16.00
N LEU A 116 10.74 7.26 16.71
CA LEU A 116 10.60 5.80 16.73
C LEU A 116 9.23 5.30 17.20
N GLU A 117 8.58 6.03 18.11
CA GLU A 117 7.24 5.68 18.59
C GLU A 117 6.20 5.82 17.47
N ASP A 118 6.22 6.95 16.76
CA ASP A 118 5.36 7.19 15.60
C ASP A 118 5.62 6.18 14.48
N GLN A 119 6.89 5.83 14.23
CA GLN A 119 7.25 4.78 13.27
C GLN A 119 6.60 3.43 13.62
N ARG A 120 6.60 3.05 14.90
CA ARG A 120 6.00 1.80 15.37
C ARG A 120 4.48 1.82 15.23
N ILE A 121 3.84 2.93 15.60
CA ILE A 121 2.40 3.12 15.44
C ILE A 121 2.02 3.04 13.97
N ALA A 122 2.74 3.77 13.10
CA ALA A 122 2.53 3.76 11.66
C ALA A 122 2.67 2.35 11.08
N LEU A 123 3.71 1.60 11.47
CA LEU A 123 3.91 0.22 11.02
C LEU A 123 2.77 -0.71 11.45
N TYR A 124 2.31 -0.58 12.70
CA TYR A 124 1.18 -1.36 13.21
C TYR A 124 -0.11 -1.06 12.44
N VAL A 125 -0.42 0.22 12.25
CA VAL A 125 -1.61 0.66 11.49
C VAL A 125 -1.55 0.20 10.04
N LEU A 126 -0.38 0.27 9.39
CA LEU A 126 -0.18 -0.21 8.03
C LEU A 126 -0.38 -1.73 7.93
N THR A 127 0.11 -2.47 8.93
CA THR A 127 -0.07 -3.93 9.00
C THR A 127 -1.56 -4.27 9.08
N GLN A 128 -2.30 -3.61 9.97
CA GLN A 128 -3.75 -3.80 10.08
C GLN A 128 -4.50 -3.42 8.80
N LEU A 129 -4.10 -2.33 8.13
CA LEU A 129 -4.66 -1.96 6.83
C LEU A 129 -4.42 -3.05 5.79
N CYS A 130 -3.21 -3.63 5.75
CA CYS A 130 -2.88 -4.72 4.82
C CYS A 130 -3.69 -5.98 5.08
N ASP A 131 -3.93 -6.33 6.35
CA ASP A 131 -4.79 -7.45 6.72
C ASP A 131 -6.24 -7.22 6.24
N SER A 132 -6.80 -6.02 6.45
CA SER A 132 -8.10 -5.64 5.91
C SER A 132 -8.15 -5.68 4.37
N LEU A 133 -7.10 -5.24 3.69
CA LEU A 133 -7.02 -5.31 2.22
C LEU A 133 -7.10 -6.75 1.72
N VAL A 134 -6.37 -7.68 2.35
CA VAL A 134 -6.42 -9.10 1.99
C VAL A 134 -7.82 -9.68 2.21
N TRP A 135 -8.45 -9.36 3.35
CA TRP A 135 -9.81 -9.80 3.66
C TRP A 135 -10.82 -9.37 2.60
N TRP A 136 -10.84 -8.08 2.23
CA TRP A 136 -11.74 -7.57 1.21
C TRP A 136 -11.42 -8.09 -0.19
N THR A 137 -10.13 -8.28 -0.50
CA THR A 137 -9.70 -8.90 -1.77
C THR A 137 -10.29 -10.30 -1.91
N GLN A 138 -10.22 -11.14 -0.88
CA GLN A 138 -10.83 -12.48 -0.91
C GLN A 138 -12.34 -12.42 -1.15
N ARG A 139 -13.03 -11.43 -0.57
CA ARG A 139 -14.49 -11.29 -0.69
C ARG A 139 -14.95 -10.77 -2.05
N TYR A 140 -14.16 -9.92 -2.69
CA TYR A 140 -14.51 -9.27 -3.95
C TYR A 140 -13.84 -9.86 -5.18
N LYS A 141 -12.91 -10.80 -5.00
CA LYS A 141 -12.34 -11.61 -6.08
C LYS A 141 -13.49 -12.26 -6.86
N LYS A 142 -13.56 -11.97 -8.15
CA LYS A 142 -14.55 -12.61 -9.02
C LYS A 142 -14.20 -14.10 -9.14
N PRO A 143 -15.20 -15.00 -9.17
CA PRO A 143 -14.96 -16.39 -9.52
C PRO A 143 -14.20 -16.43 -10.84
N SER A 144 -13.12 -17.21 -10.90
CA SER A 144 -12.43 -17.43 -12.17
C SER A 144 -13.42 -18.06 -13.14
N THR A 145 -13.83 -17.34 -14.17
CA THR A 145 -14.51 -17.91 -15.34
C THR A 145 -13.49 -18.73 -16.13
N ASN A 146 -13.08 -19.86 -15.56
CA ASN A 146 -12.38 -20.93 -16.25
C ASN A 146 -12.68 -22.24 -15.48
N PRO A 147 -13.64 -23.06 -15.94
CA PRO A 147 -13.92 -24.35 -15.35
C PRO A 147 -12.85 -25.35 -15.83
N GLN A 148 -11.65 -25.31 -15.24
CA GLN A 148 -10.63 -26.38 -15.37
C GLN A 148 -9.57 -26.24 -14.29
N ASN A 149 -9.86 -26.87 -13.14
CA ASN A 149 -9.00 -27.62 -12.21
C ASN A 149 -9.32 -27.30 -10.74
N PRO A 150 -9.94 -28.23 -10.01
CA PRO A 150 -10.02 -28.17 -8.56
C PRO A 150 -8.74 -28.79 -8.00
N ASN A 151 -7.76 -27.97 -7.66
CA ASN A 151 -6.82 -28.32 -6.59
C ASN A 151 -7.00 -27.27 -5.51
N ILE A 152 -7.93 -27.59 -4.62
CA ILE A 152 -8.01 -27.02 -3.29
C ILE A 152 -6.83 -27.66 -2.55
N GLU A 153 -5.72 -26.94 -2.42
CA GLU A 153 -4.82 -27.15 -1.29
C GLU A 153 -5.25 -26.15 -0.23
N GLU A 154 -6.02 -26.67 0.73
CA GLU A 154 -6.19 -26.08 2.06
C GLU A 154 -4.80 -26.06 2.71
N GLU A 155 -4.23 -24.88 2.91
CA GLU A 155 -3.12 -24.70 3.85
C GLU A 155 -3.73 -24.35 5.22
N GLU A 156 -3.64 -25.32 6.14
CA GLU A 156 -3.75 -25.14 7.60
C GLU A 156 -2.68 -24.21 8.15
#